data_AF-A0A940LUG2-F1
#
_entry.id   AF-A0A940LUG2-F1
#
_cell.length_a   1.000
_cell.length_b   1.000
_cell.length_c   1.000
_cell.angle_alpha   90.00
_cell.angle_beta   90.00
_cell.angle_gamma   90.00
#
_symmetry.space_group_name_H-M   'P 1'
#
loop_
_entity.id
_entity.type
_entity.pdbx_description
1 polymer ?
#
loop_
_entity_poly.entity_id
_entity_poly.type
_entity_poly.pdbx_seq_one_letter_code
_entity_poly.pdbx_strand_id
1 'polypeptide(L)'
;MAYDASYRSDADVLKDFLVDAGFSRDVYLRFNPDLAHFDDNGLIGHMLEAGLSEHRRLPIVDPFASAASLLHLDPERVCSRLLARALASEMTVYQRDRFGAELSAQEIAIATSLRALGIRTILVVGDSHSEAYAQPIIAREGILPLWMRCPGASAKGLANSHSQGGYSGAIRRFLDMAPGLPALFQFGQVDLEFCHVYRCLMEDRREAFSEPTFSEEMADAVAAYSSFLNSLEREILVAGVFPSTLADNEFRTAFARAQIGFLQAYPGDLRADLDKIAIPTELERNRLHRDLNAQLTRMGFPMVLPSPAIVGDDGRVAANLRGEADHHLCFETASYYSRDSLLAALS
;
A
#
# COMPACT_ATOMS: atom_id res chain seq x y z
N MET A 1 -44.15 22.76 7.15
CA MET A 1 -43.05 23.60 7.66
C MET A 1 -41.76 22.93 7.24
N ALA A 2 -41.09 23.45 6.21
CA ALA A 2 -39.77 22.96 5.84
C ALA A 2 -38.79 23.47 6.91
N TYR A 3 -38.13 22.55 7.60
CA TYR A 3 -37.13 22.86 8.60
C TYR A 3 -35.90 23.39 7.85
N ASP A 4 -35.62 24.68 7.98
CA ASP A 4 -34.50 25.33 7.31
C ASP A 4 -33.19 24.93 8.01
N ALA A 5 -32.49 23.96 7.43
CA ALA A 5 -31.21 23.44 7.94
C ALA A 5 -30.07 24.49 7.88
N SER A 6 -30.31 25.69 7.32
CA SER A 6 -29.30 26.75 7.18
C SER A 6 -28.83 27.39 8.51
N TYR A 7 -29.49 27.10 9.64
CA TYR A 7 -29.15 27.68 10.95
C TYR A 7 -28.38 26.76 11.90
N ARG A 8 -28.05 25.52 11.50
CA ARG A 8 -27.25 24.63 12.35
C ARG A 8 -25.78 25.02 12.30
N SER A 9 -25.15 25.11 13.47
CA SER A 9 -23.69 25.27 13.55
C SER A 9 -23.01 24.06 12.92
N ASP A 10 -21.80 24.25 12.37
CA ASP A 10 -21.01 23.13 11.84
C ASP A 10 -20.76 22.07 12.92
N ALA A 11 -20.59 22.48 14.17
CA ALA A 11 -20.40 21.56 15.30
C ALA A 11 -21.61 20.64 15.50
N ASP A 12 -22.84 21.16 15.40
CA ASP A 12 -24.05 20.35 15.57
C ASP A 12 -24.22 19.32 14.45
N VAL A 13 -23.95 19.72 13.20
CA VAL A 13 -24.04 18.82 12.03
C VAL A 13 -23.02 17.69 12.15
N LEU A 14 -21.79 18.01 12.53
CA LEU A 14 -20.73 17.02 12.69
C LEU A 14 -20.97 16.09 13.87
N LYS A 15 -21.52 16.61 14.97
CA LYS A 15 -21.89 15.80 16.14
C LYS A 15 -22.93 14.76 15.74
N ASP A 16 -24.00 15.18 15.07
CA ASP A 16 -25.03 14.25 14.59
C ASP A 16 -24.44 13.23 13.63
N PHE A 17 -23.59 13.66 12.69
CA PHE A 17 -22.90 12.75 11.80
C PHE A 17 -22.11 11.69 12.58
N LEU A 18 -21.32 12.08 13.57
CA LEU A 18 -20.51 11.12 14.34
C LEU A 18 -21.38 10.14 15.12
N VAL A 19 -22.49 10.60 15.69
CA VAL A 19 -23.45 9.73 16.36
C VAL A 19 -24.07 8.73 15.37
N ASP A 20 -24.53 9.21 14.22
CA ASP A 20 -25.15 8.39 13.17
C ASP A 20 -24.15 7.41 12.52
N ALA A 21 -22.88 7.81 12.40
CA ALA A 21 -21.77 6.99 11.95
C ALA A 21 -21.33 5.93 12.98
N GLY A 22 -21.97 5.90 14.15
CA GLY A 22 -21.70 4.92 15.20
C GLY A 22 -20.42 5.19 15.96
N PHE A 23 -20.15 6.46 16.31
CA PHE A 23 -19.05 6.83 17.20
C PHE A 23 -19.00 5.93 18.44
N SER A 24 -17.88 5.24 18.63
CA SER A 24 -17.67 4.29 19.72
C SER A 24 -16.72 4.87 20.77
N ARG A 25 -17.27 5.18 21.95
CA ARG A 25 -16.50 5.59 23.14
C ARG A 25 -15.33 4.64 23.41
N ASP A 26 -15.62 3.34 23.45
CA ASP A 26 -14.65 2.31 23.83
C ASP A 26 -13.50 2.21 22.82
N VAL A 27 -13.80 2.32 21.52
CA VAL A 27 -12.78 2.37 20.47
C VAL A 27 -11.94 3.63 20.60
N TYR A 28 -12.57 4.79 20.83
CA TYR A 28 -11.85 6.05 20.93
C TYR A 28 -10.91 6.08 22.13
N LEU A 29 -11.37 5.66 23.31
CA LEU A 29 -10.56 5.60 24.53
C LEU A 29 -9.47 4.53 24.48
N ARG A 30 -9.66 3.43 23.73
CA ARG A 30 -8.61 2.43 23.53
C ARG A 30 -7.36 3.03 22.90
N PHE A 31 -7.54 3.92 21.93
CA PHE A 31 -6.42 4.60 21.25
C PHE A 31 -5.99 5.90 21.96
N ASN A 32 -6.82 6.44 22.85
CA ASN A 32 -6.64 7.74 23.49
C ASN A 32 -6.96 7.68 25.00
N PRO A 33 -6.19 6.91 25.79
CA PRO A 33 -6.48 6.70 27.21
C PRO A 33 -6.37 7.98 28.05
N ASP A 34 -5.67 9.00 27.55
CA ASP A 34 -5.59 10.35 28.13
C ASP A 34 -6.96 11.03 28.26
N LEU A 35 -7.92 10.65 27.42
CA LEU A 35 -9.26 11.23 27.36
C LEU A 35 -10.28 10.54 28.26
N ALA A 36 -9.87 9.57 29.10
CA ALA A 36 -10.78 8.77 29.91
C ALA A 36 -11.67 9.57 30.88
N HIS A 37 -11.30 10.82 31.18
CA HIS A 37 -12.04 11.74 32.04
C HIS A 37 -13.22 12.44 31.36
N PHE A 38 -13.33 12.38 30.03
CA PHE A 38 -14.47 12.94 29.28
C PHE A 38 -15.66 11.97 29.23
N ASP A 39 -16.87 12.51 29.25
CA ASP A 39 -18.10 11.79 28.88
C ASP A 39 -18.24 11.68 27.36
N ASP A 40 -19.29 11.05 26.85
CA ASP A 40 -19.44 10.81 25.40
C ASP A 40 -19.54 12.12 24.61
N ASN A 41 -20.25 13.11 25.15
CA ASN A 41 -20.33 14.43 24.53
C ASN A 41 -18.97 15.13 24.52
N GLY A 42 -18.20 15.04 25.61
CA GLY A 42 -16.86 15.59 25.72
C GLY A 42 -15.88 14.91 24.77
N LEU A 43 -16.00 13.60 24.54
CA LEU A 43 -15.16 12.88 23.58
C LEU A 43 -15.48 13.25 22.14
N ILE A 44 -16.77 13.38 21.79
CA ILE A 44 -17.18 13.88 20.48
C ILE A 44 -16.72 15.33 20.29
N GLY A 45 -16.90 16.19 21.30
CA GLY A 45 -16.42 17.56 21.29
C GLY A 45 -14.91 17.64 21.07
N HIS A 46 -14.13 16.87 21.85
CA HIS A 46 -12.68 16.75 21.64
C HIS A 46 -12.35 16.30 20.22
N MET A 47 -13.03 15.29 19.69
CA MET A 47 -12.76 14.78 18.35
C MET A 47 -12.91 15.88 17.29
N LEU A 48 -13.97 16.68 17.40
CA LEU A 48 -14.28 17.78 16.48
C LEU A 48 -13.34 18.98 16.65
N GLU A 49 -12.98 19.33 17.89
CA GLU A 49 -12.19 20.53 18.20
C GLU A 49 -10.68 20.32 18.05
N ALA A 50 -10.17 19.12 18.38
CA ALA A 50 -8.74 18.83 18.42
C ALA A 50 -8.36 17.51 17.73
N GLY A 51 -9.18 16.46 17.88
CA GLY A 51 -8.83 15.10 17.46
C GLY A 51 -8.53 14.98 15.96
N LEU A 52 -9.31 15.65 15.10
CA LEU A 52 -9.06 15.67 13.64
C LEU A 52 -7.70 16.32 13.29
N SER A 53 -7.36 17.45 13.93
CA SER A 53 -6.07 18.13 13.72
C SER A 53 -4.88 17.38 14.34
N GLU A 54 -5.11 16.65 15.42
CA GLU A 54 -4.15 15.76 16.06
C GLU A 54 -3.99 14.42 15.33
N HIS A 55 -4.73 14.22 14.22
CA HIS A 55 -4.75 13.00 13.44
C HIS A 55 -5.16 11.74 14.24
N ARG A 56 -6.01 11.91 15.25
CA ARG A 56 -6.58 10.78 16.01
C ARG A 56 -7.48 9.96 15.11
N ARG A 57 -7.55 8.65 15.39
CA ARG A 57 -8.42 7.72 14.66
C ARG A 57 -9.89 8.06 14.85
N LEU A 58 -10.68 7.97 13.78
CA LEU A 58 -12.14 8.05 13.89
C LEU A 58 -12.69 6.74 14.46
N PRO A 59 -13.42 6.77 15.59
CA PRO A 59 -13.89 5.56 16.25
C PRO A 59 -15.21 5.08 15.64
N ILE A 60 -15.21 4.81 14.34
CA ILE A 60 -16.39 4.37 13.58
C ILE A 60 -16.27 2.90 13.20
N VAL A 61 -17.41 2.19 13.17
CA VAL A 61 -17.43 0.74 12.96
C VAL A 61 -17.33 0.38 11.47
N ASP A 62 -18.04 1.13 10.62
CA ASP A 62 -18.04 0.93 9.17
C ASP A 62 -17.73 2.27 8.47
N PRO A 63 -16.46 2.48 8.05
CA PRO A 63 -16.07 3.72 7.42
C PRO A 63 -16.67 3.92 6.03
N PHE A 64 -17.02 2.85 5.29
CA PHE A 64 -17.66 2.97 3.98
C PHE A 64 -19.14 3.36 4.12
N ALA A 65 -19.88 2.73 5.03
CA ALA A 65 -21.25 3.15 5.31
C ALA A 65 -21.31 4.60 5.81
N SER A 66 -20.38 4.98 6.69
CA SER A 66 -20.28 6.36 7.20
C SER A 66 -19.94 7.37 6.10
N ALA A 67 -19.07 6.99 5.15
CA ALA A 67 -18.74 7.82 4.01
C ALA A 67 -19.94 8.09 3.10
N ALA A 68 -20.86 7.13 2.94
CA ALA A 68 -22.08 7.34 2.17
C ALA A 68 -22.95 8.46 2.79
N SER A 69 -23.09 8.47 4.12
CA SER A 69 -23.81 9.53 4.84
C SER A 69 -23.14 10.90 4.70
N LEU A 70 -21.80 10.93 4.65
CA LEU A 70 -21.04 12.17 4.51
C LEU A 70 -21.33 12.89 3.19
N LEU A 71 -21.65 12.16 2.11
CA LEU A 71 -21.94 12.73 0.79
C LEU A 71 -23.20 13.61 0.77
N HIS A 72 -24.03 13.56 1.81
CA HIS A 72 -25.19 14.43 1.97
C HIS A 72 -24.85 15.77 2.64
N LEU A 73 -23.63 15.94 3.15
CA LEU A 73 -23.18 17.21 3.70
C LEU A 73 -22.72 18.15 2.59
N ASP A 74 -22.79 19.45 2.89
CA ASP A 74 -22.33 20.50 1.98
C ASP A 74 -20.80 20.38 1.76
N PRO A 75 -20.33 20.17 0.51
CA PRO A 75 -18.91 20.03 0.19
C PRO A 75 -18.11 21.33 0.36
N GLU A 76 -18.77 22.49 0.37
CA GLU A 76 -18.12 23.78 0.55
C GLU A 76 -17.71 24.02 2.01
N ARG A 77 -18.30 23.28 2.96
CA ARG A 77 -17.93 23.35 4.37
C ARG A 77 -16.56 22.74 4.62
N VAL A 78 -15.72 23.50 5.33
CA VAL A 78 -14.37 23.05 5.74
C VAL A 78 -14.45 21.76 6.54
N CYS A 79 -15.43 21.65 7.44
CA CYS A 79 -15.59 20.48 8.28
C CYS A 79 -15.93 19.20 7.51
N SER A 80 -16.76 19.27 6.47
CA SER A 80 -17.08 18.14 5.60
C SER A 80 -15.82 17.60 4.93
N ARG A 81 -14.92 18.48 4.47
CA ARG A 81 -13.65 18.09 3.84
C ARG A 81 -12.66 17.48 4.84
N LEU A 82 -12.56 18.04 6.05
CA LEU A 82 -11.72 17.45 7.10
C LEU A 82 -12.21 16.06 7.51
N LEU A 83 -13.53 15.91 7.66
CA LEU A 83 -14.16 14.64 7.97
C LEU A 83 -13.97 13.62 6.84
N ALA A 84 -14.05 14.04 5.57
CA ALA A 84 -13.75 13.17 4.42
C ALA A 84 -12.32 12.62 4.46
N ARG A 85 -11.33 13.44 4.83
CA ARG A 85 -9.93 13.00 4.98
C ARG A 85 -9.77 11.99 6.12
N ALA A 86 -10.40 12.26 7.24
CA ALA A 86 -10.36 11.35 8.38
C ALA A 86 -11.07 10.01 8.05
N LEU A 87 -12.20 10.04 7.34
CA LEU A 87 -12.86 8.83 6.83
C LEU A 87 -11.98 8.07 5.85
N ALA A 88 -11.34 8.75 4.89
CA ALA A 88 -10.41 8.12 3.95
C ALA A 88 -9.25 7.42 4.69
N SER A 89 -8.77 8.02 5.78
CA SER A 89 -7.77 7.41 6.67
C SER A 89 -8.30 6.12 7.32
N GLU A 90 -9.52 6.12 7.88
CA GLU A 90 -10.10 4.89 8.45
C GLU A 90 -10.45 3.84 7.40
N MET A 91 -10.92 4.24 6.21
CA MET A 91 -11.13 3.31 5.09
C MET A 91 -9.83 2.61 4.70
N THR A 92 -8.70 3.31 4.79
CA THR A 92 -7.37 2.73 4.54
C THR A 92 -6.99 1.72 5.63
N VAL A 93 -7.23 2.02 6.91
CA VAL A 93 -7.02 1.06 8.00
C VAL A 93 -7.94 -0.16 7.84
N TYR A 94 -9.22 0.06 7.56
CA TYR A 94 -10.20 -1.00 7.37
C TYR A 94 -9.82 -1.96 6.22
N GLN A 95 -9.33 -1.44 5.09
CA GLN A 95 -8.82 -2.25 3.99
C GLN A 95 -7.63 -3.14 4.41
N ARG A 96 -6.71 -2.58 5.20
CA ARG A 96 -5.53 -3.31 5.71
C ARG A 96 -5.92 -4.39 6.72
N ASP A 97 -6.82 -4.09 7.64
CA ASP A 97 -7.30 -5.03 8.66
C ASP A 97 -8.04 -6.23 8.04
N ARG A 98 -8.62 -6.05 6.85
CA ARG A 98 -9.18 -7.13 6.02
C ARG A 98 -8.13 -7.89 5.21
N PHE A 99 -6.85 -7.65 5.45
CA PHE A 99 -5.70 -8.28 4.77
C PHE A 99 -5.77 -8.18 3.23
N GLY A 100 -6.32 -7.09 2.70
CA GLY A 100 -6.48 -6.90 1.26
C GLY A 100 -7.59 -7.74 0.63
N ALA A 101 -8.61 -8.13 1.41
CA ALA A 101 -9.84 -8.69 0.85
C ALA A 101 -10.38 -7.78 -0.25
N GLU A 102 -10.93 -8.39 -1.30
CA GLU A 102 -11.48 -7.64 -2.44
C GLU A 102 -12.55 -6.64 -1.97
N LEU A 103 -12.40 -5.39 -2.41
CA LEU A 103 -13.43 -4.38 -2.27
C LEU A 103 -14.61 -4.72 -3.18
N SER A 104 -15.81 -4.51 -2.68
CA SER A 104 -17.05 -4.57 -3.46
C SER A 104 -17.18 -3.35 -4.39
N ALA A 105 -18.01 -3.49 -5.42
CA ALA A 105 -18.32 -2.39 -6.32
C ALA A 105 -18.98 -1.20 -5.59
N GLN A 106 -19.75 -1.48 -4.54
CA GLN A 106 -20.36 -0.45 -3.71
C GLN A 106 -19.32 0.34 -2.91
N GLU A 107 -18.37 -0.35 -2.27
CA GLU A 107 -17.27 0.28 -1.53
C GLU A 107 -16.43 1.19 -2.44
N ILE A 108 -16.10 0.72 -3.65
CA ILE A 108 -15.38 1.51 -4.66
C ILE A 108 -16.20 2.73 -5.11
N ALA A 109 -17.49 2.58 -5.35
CA ALA A 109 -18.37 3.69 -5.75
C ALA A 109 -18.46 4.77 -4.67
N ILE A 110 -18.59 4.37 -3.40
CA ILE A 110 -18.58 5.29 -2.26
C ILE A 110 -17.25 6.03 -2.18
N ALA A 111 -16.13 5.31 -2.22
CA ALA A 111 -14.80 5.90 -2.18
C ALA A 111 -14.54 6.90 -3.33
N THR A 112 -15.05 6.59 -4.52
CA THR A 112 -14.94 7.48 -5.69
C THR A 112 -15.79 8.74 -5.52
N SER A 113 -16.94 8.62 -4.84
CA SER A 113 -17.84 9.75 -4.61
C SER A 113 -17.25 10.80 -3.65
N LEU A 114 -16.29 10.41 -2.78
CA LEU A 114 -15.56 11.34 -1.92
C LEU A 114 -14.72 12.38 -2.70
N ARG A 115 -14.55 12.21 -4.01
CA ARG A 115 -13.98 13.25 -4.88
C ARG A 115 -14.76 14.56 -4.84
N ALA A 116 -16.07 14.51 -4.62
CA ALA A 116 -16.89 15.71 -4.43
C ALA A 116 -16.48 16.51 -3.17
N LEU A 117 -15.78 15.88 -2.23
CA LEU A 117 -15.26 16.47 -1.00
C LEU A 117 -13.75 16.77 -1.07
N GLY A 118 -13.17 16.73 -2.28
CA GLY A 118 -11.75 17.02 -2.50
C GLY A 118 -10.79 15.87 -2.20
N ILE A 119 -11.28 14.64 -2.03
CA ILE A 119 -10.43 13.45 -1.88
C ILE A 119 -10.04 12.94 -3.27
N ARG A 120 -8.75 12.76 -3.53
CA ARG A 120 -8.24 12.11 -4.74
C ARG A 120 -8.21 10.60 -4.54
N THR A 121 -9.03 9.87 -5.29
CA THR A 121 -9.06 8.40 -5.21
C THR A 121 -8.14 7.80 -6.26
N ILE A 122 -7.28 6.86 -5.85
CA ILE A 122 -6.36 6.13 -6.74
C ILE A 122 -6.50 4.63 -6.51
N LEU A 123 -6.22 3.82 -7.53
CA LEU A 123 -6.05 2.39 -7.36
C LEU A 123 -4.59 2.10 -7.02
N VAL A 124 -4.34 1.26 -6.01
CA VAL A 124 -3.00 0.76 -5.68
C VAL A 124 -3.02 -0.74 -5.89
N VAL A 125 -2.19 -1.24 -6.80
CA VAL A 125 -2.12 -2.65 -7.17
C VAL A 125 -0.68 -3.12 -7.04
N GLY A 126 -0.43 -4.13 -6.21
CA GLY A 126 0.94 -4.59 -6.05
C GLY A 126 1.06 -5.83 -5.20
N ASP A 127 2.30 -6.30 -5.05
CA ASP A 127 2.63 -7.28 -4.03
C ASP A 127 2.52 -6.68 -2.61
N SER A 128 3.00 -7.38 -1.58
CA SER A 128 2.91 -6.89 -0.20
C SER A 128 3.64 -5.56 0.05
N HIS A 129 4.63 -5.20 -0.75
CA HIS A 129 5.37 -3.93 -0.61
C HIS A 129 4.49 -2.71 -0.92
N SER A 130 3.45 -2.90 -1.75
CA SER A 130 2.48 -1.85 -2.10
C SER A 130 1.64 -1.37 -0.92
N GLU A 131 1.68 -2.07 0.22
CA GLU A 131 1.09 -1.62 1.47
C GLU A 131 1.65 -0.25 1.91
N ALA A 132 2.88 0.09 1.53
CA ALA A 132 3.46 1.43 1.75
C ALA A 132 2.71 2.56 1.03
N TYR A 133 1.89 2.28 0.04
CA TYR A 133 1.04 3.28 -0.63
C TYR A 133 -0.42 3.22 -0.16
N ALA A 134 -0.73 2.27 0.72
CA ALA A 134 -2.04 2.06 1.33
C ALA A 134 -2.00 2.37 2.84
N GLN A 135 -1.30 3.44 3.25
CA GLN A 135 -1.19 3.84 4.65
C GLN A 135 -2.07 5.07 4.99
N PRO A 136 -2.55 5.19 6.25
CA PRO A 136 -3.31 6.35 6.73
C PRO A 136 -2.64 7.70 6.45
N ILE A 137 -1.31 7.77 6.48
CA ILE A 137 -0.57 9.00 6.19
C ILE A 137 -0.79 9.51 4.78
N ILE A 138 -1.00 8.63 3.79
CA ILE A 138 -1.34 9.00 2.42
C ILE A 138 -2.76 9.61 2.35
N ALA A 139 -3.71 9.02 3.09
CA ALA A 139 -5.08 9.53 3.20
C ALA A 139 -5.18 10.91 3.86
N ARG A 140 -4.28 11.23 4.79
CA ARG A 140 -4.21 12.55 5.41
C ARG A 140 -3.84 13.67 4.42
N GLU A 141 -3.12 13.34 3.35
CA GLU A 141 -2.84 14.25 2.23
C GLU A 141 -4.04 14.40 1.27
N GLY A 142 -5.19 13.82 1.61
CA GLY A 142 -6.39 13.82 0.78
C GLY A 142 -6.32 12.84 -0.39
N ILE A 143 -5.52 11.77 -0.28
CA ILE A 143 -5.46 10.69 -1.28
C ILE A 143 -6.04 9.40 -0.69
N LEU A 144 -7.14 8.88 -1.23
CA LEU A 144 -7.69 7.59 -0.82
C LEU A 144 -7.16 6.46 -1.73
N PRO A 145 -6.21 5.63 -1.25
CA PRO A 145 -5.79 4.43 -1.97
C PRO A 145 -6.86 3.33 -1.83
N LEU A 146 -7.32 2.82 -2.97
CA LEU A 146 -8.10 1.58 -3.06
C LEU A 146 -7.14 0.45 -3.40
N TRP A 147 -6.85 -0.37 -2.41
CA TRP A 147 -5.70 -1.27 -2.45
C TRP A 147 -6.11 -2.70 -2.81
N MET A 148 -5.51 -3.22 -3.87
CA MET A 148 -5.54 -4.63 -4.22
C MET A 148 -4.17 -5.25 -3.94
N ARG A 149 -4.13 -6.10 -2.91
CA ARG A 149 -2.93 -6.85 -2.55
C ARG A 149 -2.84 -8.14 -3.37
N CYS A 150 -1.69 -8.36 -4.00
CA CYS A 150 -1.36 -9.54 -4.78
C CYS A 150 -0.18 -10.29 -4.12
N PRO A 151 -0.39 -10.98 -2.98
CA PRO A 151 0.71 -11.57 -2.23
C PRO A 151 1.52 -12.58 -3.05
N GLY A 152 2.85 -12.44 -3.01
CA GLY A 152 3.80 -13.29 -3.75
C GLY A 152 3.74 -13.13 -5.27
N ALA A 153 2.98 -12.16 -5.79
CA ALA A 153 2.97 -11.87 -7.21
C ALA A 153 4.30 -11.25 -7.64
N SER A 154 4.77 -11.66 -8.81
CA SER A 154 5.97 -11.12 -9.44
C SER A 154 5.59 -10.40 -10.73
N ALA A 155 6.40 -9.42 -11.12
CA ALA A 155 6.23 -8.65 -12.35
C ALA A 155 6.25 -9.57 -13.58
N LYS A 156 7.17 -10.55 -13.60
CA LYS A 156 7.21 -11.59 -14.64
C LYS A 156 5.94 -12.47 -14.65
N GLY A 157 5.39 -12.76 -13.48
CA GLY A 157 4.18 -13.55 -13.32
C GLY A 157 2.92 -12.91 -13.90
N LEU A 158 2.84 -11.57 -13.96
CA LEU A 158 1.65 -10.85 -14.47
C LEU A 158 1.39 -11.06 -15.96
N ALA A 159 2.45 -11.24 -16.75
CA ALA A 159 2.35 -11.55 -18.17
C ALA A 159 2.01 -13.02 -18.45
N ASN A 160 2.09 -13.89 -17.44
CA ASN A 160 1.82 -15.32 -17.58
C ASN A 160 0.33 -15.61 -17.29
N SER A 161 -0.43 -15.90 -18.36
CA SER A 161 -1.84 -16.31 -18.28
C SER A 161 -2.07 -17.61 -17.52
N HIS A 162 -1.02 -18.41 -17.33
CA HIS A 162 -1.03 -19.67 -16.57
C HIS A 162 -0.37 -19.52 -15.18
N SER A 163 -0.16 -18.29 -14.70
CA SER A 163 0.36 -18.08 -13.34
C SER A 163 -0.60 -18.66 -12.31
N GLN A 164 -0.06 -19.38 -11.33
CA GLN A 164 -0.86 -20.03 -10.28
C GLN A 164 -1.74 -19.03 -9.50
N GLY A 165 -1.25 -17.80 -9.32
CA GLY A 165 -1.99 -16.75 -8.61
C GLY A 165 -3.12 -16.12 -9.42
N GLY A 166 -3.14 -16.26 -10.76
CA GLY A 166 -4.20 -15.69 -11.61
C GLY A 166 -4.35 -14.16 -11.52
N TYR A 167 -3.37 -13.45 -10.97
CA TYR A 167 -3.49 -12.03 -10.63
C TYR A 167 -3.73 -11.15 -11.85
N SER A 168 -3.21 -11.51 -13.03
CA SER A 168 -3.47 -10.76 -14.28
C SER A 168 -4.97 -10.56 -14.54
N GLY A 169 -5.77 -11.62 -14.38
CA GLY A 169 -7.23 -11.55 -14.57
C GLY A 169 -7.94 -10.86 -13.40
N ALA A 170 -7.48 -11.07 -12.17
CA ALA A 170 -8.06 -10.41 -10.99
C ALA A 170 -7.84 -8.89 -11.02
N ILE A 171 -6.64 -8.45 -11.41
CA ILE A 171 -6.29 -7.04 -11.58
C ILE A 171 -7.21 -6.40 -12.60
N ARG A 172 -7.41 -7.01 -13.78
CA ARG A 172 -8.31 -6.45 -14.81
C ARG A 172 -9.73 -6.25 -14.26
N ARG A 173 -10.30 -7.25 -13.58
CA ARG A 173 -11.62 -7.13 -12.95
C ARG A 173 -11.67 -6.00 -11.93
N PHE A 174 -10.64 -5.88 -11.10
CA PHE A 174 -10.55 -4.81 -10.10
C PHE A 174 -10.48 -3.41 -10.77
N LEU A 175 -9.67 -3.26 -11.82
CA LEU A 175 -9.60 -2.01 -12.59
C LEU A 175 -10.96 -1.66 -13.23
N ASP A 176 -11.66 -2.66 -13.77
CA ASP A 176 -12.97 -2.50 -14.43
C ASP A 176 -14.06 -1.99 -13.47
N MET A 177 -13.93 -2.25 -12.16
CA MET A 177 -14.86 -1.75 -11.14
C MET A 177 -14.74 -0.25 -10.88
N ALA A 178 -13.63 0.37 -11.26
CA ALA A 178 -13.35 1.79 -11.02
C ALA A 178 -12.88 2.49 -12.30
N PRO A 179 -13.72 2.56 -13.36
CA PRO A 179 -13.33 3.16 -14.63
C PRO A 179 -12.89 4.62 -14.44
N GLY A 180 -11.76 4.98 -15.05
CA GLY A 180 -11.25 6.36 -15.07
C GLY A 180 -10.45 6.81 -13.85
N LEU A 181 -10.19 5.95 -12.86
CA LEU A 181 -9.21 6.25 -11.81
C LEU A 181 -7.78 5.94 -12.28
N PRO A 182 -6.76 6.74 -11.94
CA PRO A 182 -5.37 6.33 -12.17
C PRO A 182 -5.02 5.11 -11.30
N ALA A 183 -4.06 4.31 -11.76
CA ALA A 183 -3.61 3.12 -11.06
C ALA A 183 -2.10 3.13 -10.84
N LEU A 184 -1.69 3.06 -9.58
CA LEU A 184 -0.31 2.88 -9.15
C LEU A 184 0.01 1.39 -9.05
N PHE A 185 0.99 0.93 -9.81
CA PHE A 185 1.44 -0.45 -9.80
C PHE A 185 2.81 -0.59 -9.11
N GLN A 186 2.95 -1.54 -8.18
CA GLN A 186 4.24 -1.89 -7.59
C GLN A 186 4.47 -3.40 -7.63
N PHE A 187 5.37 -3.81 -8.51
CA PHE A 187 5.85 -5.19 -8.66
C PHE A 187 7.34 -5.17 -9.01
N GLY A 188 8.03 -6.28 -8.76
CA GLY A 188 9.44 -6.47 -9.10
C GLY A 188 10.32 -6.83 -7.92
N GLN A 189 9.91 -6.48 -6.69
CA GLN A 189 10.69 -6.82 -5.50
C GLN A 189 10.69 -8.34 -5.26
N VAL A 190 9.55 -9.01 -5.52
CA VAL A 190 9.48 -10.47 -5.49
C VAL A 190 10.40 -11.12 -6.54
N ASP A 191 10.48 -10.55 -7.76
CA ASP A 191 11.36 -11.06 -8.81
C ASP A 191 12.83 -10.97 -8.39
N LEU A 192 13.21 -9.83 -7.81
CA LEU A 192 14.56 -9.51 -7.37
C LEU A 192 14.99 -10.38 -6.18
N GLU A 193 14.18 -10.42 -5.12
CA GLU A 193 14.57 -11.06 -3.86
C GLU A 193 14.30 -12.57 -3.85
N PHE A 194 13.27 -13.05 -4.55
CA PHE A 194 12.79 -14.43 -4.41
C PHE A 194 12.89 -15.27 -5.67
N CYS A 195 12.48 -14.75 -6.82
CA CYS A 195 12.39 -15.58 -8.03
C CYS A 195 13.75 -16.07 -8.52
N HIS A 196 14.81 -15.26 -8.43
CA HIS A 196 16.16 -15.69 -8.80
C HIS A 196 16.62 -16.88 -7.95
N VAL A 197 16.59 -16.74 -6.63
CA VAL A 197 17.01 -17.77 -5.67
C VAL A 197 16.16 -19.04 -5.83
N TYR A 198 14.84 -18.88 -6.01
CA TYR A 198 13.94 -20.01 -6.24
C TYR A 198 14.30 -20.78 -7.51
N ARG A 199 14.60 -20.10 -8.62
CA ARG A 199 15.04 -20.79 -9.84
C ARG A 199 16.37 -21.51 -9.61
N CYS A 200 17.31 -20.91 -8.89
CA CYS A 200 18.56 -21.57 -8.54
C CYS A 200 18.34 -22.86 -7.74
N LEU A 201 17.38 -22.86 -6.79
CA LEU A 201 16.96 -24.07 -6.07
C LEU A 201 16.36 -25.11 -7.03
N MET A 202 15.44 -24.71 -7.89
CA MET A 202 14.70 -25.63 -8.78
C MET A 202 15.57 -26.25 -9.87
N GLU A 203 16.61 -25.55 -10.32
CA GLU A 203 17.50 -25.99 -11.40
C GLU A 203 18.84 -26.54 -10.88
N ASP A 204 18.97 -26.73 -9.56
CA ASP A 204 20.21 -27.16 -8.88
C ASP A 204 21.44 -26.30 -9.23
N ARG A 205 21.22 -25.00 -9.49
CA ARG A 205 22.30 -24.04 -9.77
C ARG A 205 22.92 -23.58 -8.46
N ARG A 206 23.95 -24.31 -8.02
CA ARG A 206 24.73 -24.01 -6.80
C ARG A 206 25.93 -23.10 -7.05
N GLU A 207 25.99 -22.51 -8.23
CA GLU A 207 27.11 -21.67 -8.65
C GLU A 207 27.15 -20.33 -7.89
N ALA A 208 28.29 -19.65 -7.97
CA ALA A 208 28.44 -18.29 -7.45
C ALA A 208 27.44 -17.34 -8.14
N PHE A 209 26.99 -16.32 -7.40
CA PHE A 209 26.12 -15.29 -7.95
C PHE A 209 26.76 -14.64 -9.18
N SER A 210 26.01 -14.59 -10.28
CA SER A 210 26.43 -14.01 -11.55
C SER A 210 25.55 -12.82 -11.89
N GLU A 211 26.11 -11.62 -11.71
CA GLU A 211 25.43 -10.36 -12.00
C GLU A 211 24.94 -10.22 -13.45
N PRO A 212 25.69 -10.65 -14.49
CA PRO A 212 25.17 -10.61 -15.86
C PRO A 212 23.88 -11.41 -16.04
N THR A 213 23.85 -12.66 -15.57
CA THR A 213 22.63 -13.49 -15.68
C THR A 213 21.51 -12.94 -14.81
N PHE A 214 21.79 -12.43 -13.61
CA PHE A 214 20.78 -11.72 -12.82
C PHE A 214 20.20 -10.51 -13.56
N SER A 215 21.05 -9.73 -14.23
CA SER A 215 20.63 -8.55 -14.99
C SER A 215 19.75 -8.90 -16.19
N GLU A 216 20.06 -9.98 -16.91
CA GLU A 216 19.23 -10.51 -18.00
C GLU A 216 17.84 -10.92 -17.49
N GLU A 217 17.79 -11.58 -16.33
CA GLU A 217 16.53 -12.02 -15.74
C GLU A 217 15.66 -10.87 -15.27
N MET A 218 16.28 -9.80 -14.73
CA MET A 218 15.56 -8.59 -14.37
C MET A 218 15.08 -7.85 -15.62
N ALA A 219 15.87 -7.82 -16.70
CA ALA A 219 15.43 -7.25 -17.97
C ALA A 219 14.21 -8.00 -18.54
N ASP A 220 14.21 -9.33 -18.47
CA ASP A 220 13.06 -10.17 -18.82
C ASP A 220 11.82 -9.84 -17.97
N ALA A 221 11.99 -9.70 -16.65
CA ALA A 221 10.91 -9.35 -15.74
C ALA A 221 10.33 -7.96 -16.04
N VAL A 222 11.19 -6.97 -16.29
CA VAL A 222 10.79 -5.61 -16.68
C VAL A 222 10.08 -5.60 -18.03
N ALA A 223 10.55 -6.37 -19.01
CA ALA A 223 9.91 -6.49 -20.31
C ALA A 223 8.50 -7.12 -20.20
N ALA A 224 8.37 -8.19 -19.42
CA ALA A 224 7.09 -8.83 -19.14
C ALA A 224 6.12 -7.87 -18.42
N TYR A 225 6.62 -7.13 -17.43
CA TYR A 225 5.84 -6.15 -16.68
C TYR A 225 5.37 -5.00 -17.56
N SER A 226 6.27 -4.42 -18.35
CA SER A 226 5.94 -3.36 -19.31
C SER A 226 4.90 -3.83 -20.33
N SER A 227 5.03 -5.05 -20.85
CA SER A 227 4.03 -5.65 -21.75
C SER A 227 2.65 -5.76 -21.09
N PHE A 228 2.60 -6.25 -19.84
CA PHE A 228 1.36 -6.30 -19.07
C PHE A 228 0.75 -4.91 -18.87
N LEU A 229 1.53 -3.93 -18.42
CA LEU A 229 1.03 -2.56 -18.19
C LEU A 229 0.52 -1.90 -19.47
N ASN A 230 1.26 -2.02 -20.59
CA ASN A 230 0.83 -1.48 -21.89
C ASN A 230 -0.46 -2.12 -22.42
N SER A 231 -0.83 -3.31 -21.93
CA SER A 231 -2.10 -3.97 -22.27
C SER A 231 -3.29 -3.50 -21.43
N LEU A 232 -3.08 -2.54 -20.51
CA LEU A 232 -4.13 -1.92 -19.70
C LEU A 232 -4.46 -0.56 -20.31
N GLU A 233 -5.71 -0.36 -20.71
CA GLU A 233 -6.18 0.92 -21.29
C GLU A 233 -6.50 1.93 -20.17
N ARG A 234 -5.47 2.41 -19.47
CA ARG A 234 -5.61 3.29 -18.30
C ARG A 234 -4.40 4.20 -18.09
N GLU A 235 -4.60 5.29 -17.33
CA GLU A 235 -3.51 6.05 -16.73
C GLU A 235 -2.77 5.23 -15.67
N ILE A 236 -1.50 4.92 -15.95
CA ILE A 236 -0.67 4.05 -15.13
C ILE A 236 0.46 4.87 -14.51
N LEU A 237 0.64 4.70 -13.21
CA LEU A 237 1.85 5.08 -12.49
C LEU A 237 2.58 3.82 -12.06
N VAL A 238 3.91 3.87 -12.02
CA VAL A 238 4.74 2.75 -11.56
C VAL A 238 5.50 3.18 -10.32
N ALA A 239 5.28 2.47 -9.22
CA ALA A 239 6.10 2.59 -8.03
C ALA A 239 7.38 1.78 -8.18
N GLY A 240 8.52 2.38 -7.82
CA GLY A 240 9.78 1.66 -7.70
C GLY A 240 9.75 0.64 -6.56
N VAL A 241 10.68 -0.30 -6.59
CA VAL A 241 10.92 -1.24 -5.49
C VAL A 241 11.65 -0.55 -4.34
N PHE A 242 11.36 -0.95 -3.11
CA PHE A 242 12.07 -0.46 -1.92
C PHE A 242 13.42 -1.15 -1.78
N PRO A 243 14.43 -0.56 -1.13
CA PRO A 243 15.69 -1.26 -0.83
C PRO A 243 15.47 -2.52 0.03
N SER A 244 16.40 -3.47 -0.05
CA SER A 244 16.42 -4.68 0.78
C SER A 244 16.60 -4.30 2.25
N THR A 245 15.71 -4.82 3.12
CA THR A 245 15.77 -4.60 4.57
C THR A 245 16.51 -5.69 5.33
N LEU A 246 16.71 -6.85 4.69
CA LEU A 246 17.30 -8.02 5.31
C LEU A 246 18.81 -7.84 5.46
N ALA A 247 19.35 -8.11 6.65
CA ALA A 247 20.78 -8.30 6.82
C ALA A 247 21.22 -9.66 6.22
N ASP A 248 22.53 -9.80 5.96
CA ASP A 248 23.07 -11.01 5.31
C ASP A 248 22.85 -12.31 6.09
N ASN A 249 22.91 -12.20 7.42
CA ASN A 249 22.63 -13.32 8.33
C ASN A 249 21.13 -13.62 8.49
N GLU A 250 20.25 -12.70 8.07
CA GLU A 250 18.79 -12.82 8.21
C GLU A 250 18.13 -13.33 6.93
N PHE A 251 18.73 -13.06 5.77
CA PHE A 251 18.13 -13.31 4.47
C PHE A 251 17.57 -14.73 4.32
N ARG A 252 18.37 -15.76 4.62
CA ARG A 252 17.95 -17.17 4.48
C ARG A 252 16.78 -17.51 5.40
N THR A 253 16.78 -16.97 6.62
CA THR A 253 15.70 -17.17 7.58
C THR A 253 14.42 -16.51 7.11
N ALA A 254 14.50 -15.27 6.63
CA ALA A 254 13.36 -14.54 6.08
C ALA A 254 12.81 -15.23 4.82
N PHE A 255 13.68 -15.64 3.90
CA PHE A 255 13.31 -16.39 2.70
C PHE A 255 12.54 -17.66 3.04
N ALA A 256 13.04 -18.46 3.99
CA ALA A 256 12.37 -19.68 4.42
C ALA A 256 11.04 -19.44 5.16
N ARG A 257 10.80 -18.24 5.69
CA ARG A 257 9.55 -17.82 6.35
C ARG A 257 8.58 -17.16 5.39
N ALA A 258 9.04 -16.67 4.24
CA ALA A 258 8.24 -15.95 3.28
C ALA A 258 7.06 -16.84 2.84
N GLN A 259 5.84 -16.36 3.04
CA GLN A 259 4.62 -17.08 2.69
C GLN A 259 4.30 -16.91 1.20
N ILE A 260 5.24 -17.35 0.35
CA ILE A 260 5.10 -17.30 -1.10
C ILE A 260 4.69 -18.69 -1.60
N GLY A 261 3.59 -18.77 -2.34
CA GLY A 261 2.97 -20.06 -2.71
C GLY A 261 3.91 -21.03 -3.41
N PHE A 262 4.82 -20.55 -4.28
CA PHE A 262 5.80 -21.41 -4.95
C PHE A 262 6.90 -21.94 -4.00
N LEU A 263 7.22 -21.22 -2.93
CA LEU A 263 8.16 -21.69 -1.91
C LEU A 263 7.54 -22.79 -1.05
N GLN A 264 6.24 -22.68 -0.77
CA GLN A 264 5.49 -23.69 -0.01
C GLN A 264 5.38 -25.03 -0.76
N ALA A 265 5.44 -24.99 -2.10
CA ALA A 265 5.42 -26.17 -2.95
C ALA A 265 6.82 -26.78 -3.20
N TYR A 266 7.88 -26.24 -2.59
CA TYR A 266 9.24 -26.76 -2.79
C TYR A 266 9.37 -28.17 -2.21
N PRO A 267 9.83 -29.17 -3.00
CA PRO A 267 9.82 -30.57 -2.59
C PRO A 267 11.02 -30.98 -1.71
N GLY A 268 12.05 -30.14 -1.59
CA GLY A 268 13.29 -30.44 -0.86
C GLY A 268 13.35 -29.86 0.55
N ASP A 269 14.49 -30.03 1.21
CA ASP A 269 14.80 -29.32 2.46
C ASP A 269 15.25 -27.90 2.12
N LEU A 270 14.29 -26.97 2.11
CA LEU A 270 14.51 -25.58 1.73
C LEU A 270 15.66 -24.93 2.49
N ARG A 271 15.82 -25.20 3.79
CA ARG A 271 16.89 -24.58 4.58
C ARG A 271 18.25 -25.13 4.19
N ALA A 272 18.37 -26.46 4.12
CA ALA A 272 19.63 -27.09 3.73
C ALA A 272 20.05 -26.75 2.30
N ASP A 273 19.09 -26.52 1.39
CA ASP A 273 19.37 -26.15 0.01
C ASP A 273 19.72 -24.66 -0.14
N LEU A 274 19.08 -23.76 0.62
CA LEU A 274 19.45 -22.34 0.66
C LEU A 274 20.87 -22.09 1.16
N ASP A 275 21.38 -22.94 2.05
CA ASP A 275 22.77 -22.86 2.52
C ASP A 275 23.79 -23.14 1.41
N LYS A 276 23.35 -23.77 0.31
CA LYS A 276 24.20 -24.10 -0.85
C LYS A 276 24.17 -23.02 -1.93
N ILE A 277 23.30 -22.02 -1.81
CA ILE A 277 23.16 -20.96 -2.81
C ILE A 277 23.97 -19.74 -2.37
N ALA A 278 24.73 -19.20 -3.32
CA ALA A 278 25.37 -17.90 -3.16
C ALA A 278 24.30 -16.80 -3.18
N ILE A 279 24.19 -16.06 -2.07
CA ILE A 279 23.28 -14.92 -1.94
C ILE A 279 24.12 -13.65 -1.97
N PRO A 280 23.79 -12.65 -2.81
CA PRO A 280 24.47 -11.35 -2.79
C PRO A 280 24.41 -10.74 -1.40
N THR A 281 25.41 -9.96 -1.00
CA THR A 281 25.42 -9.18 0.25
C THR A 281 24.33 -8.11 0.26
N GLU A 282 24.02 -7.55 1.43
CA GLU A 282 23.00 -6.50 1.59
C GLU A 282 23.30 -5.29 0.72
N LEU A 283 24.56 -4.90 0.65
CA LEU A 283 25.00 -3.78 -0.18
C LEU A 283 24.81 -4.08 -1.67
N GLU A 284 25.13 -5.30 -2.10
CA GLU A 284 24.90 -5.73 -3.48
C GLU A 284 23.41 -5.78 -3.80
N ARG A 285 22.57 -6.35 -2.91
CA ARG A 285 21.11 -6.33 -3.06
C ARG A 285 20.60 -4.90 -3.21
N ASN A 286 20.98 -3.97 -2.32
CA ASN A 286 20.55 -2.57 -2.44
C ASN A 286 21.00 -1.89 -3.74
N ARG A 287 22.17 -2.25 -4.28
CA ARG A 287 22.58 -1.80 -5.62
C ARG A 287 21.66 -2.38 -6.70
N LEU A 288 21.39 -3.68 -6.67
CA LEU A 288 20.49 -4.34 -7.64
C LEU A 288 19.08 -3.74 -7.62
N HIS A 289 18.56 -3.34 -6.44
CA HIS A 289 17.27 -2.64 -6.34
C HIS A 289 17.29 -1.26 -7.03
N ARG A 290 18.38 -0.51 -6.88
CA ARG A 290 18.56 0.76 -7.63
C ARG A 290 18.65 0.52 -9.13
N ASP A 291 19.37 -0.52 -9.54
CA ASP A 291 19.52 -0.89 -10.95
C ASP A 291 18.16 -1.30 -11.56
N LEU A 292 17.33 -2.05 -10.83
CA LEU A 292 15.96 -2.37 -11.23
C LEU A 292 15.10 -1.11 -11.34
N ASN A 293 15.13 -0.20 -10.36
CA ASN A 293 14.39 1.07 -10.44
C ASN A 293 14.80 1.93 -11.64
N ALA A 294 16.09 1.93 -12.00
CA ALA A 294 16.58 2.59 -13.20
C ALA A 294 16.04 1.93 -14.48
N GLN A 295 15.88 0.60 -14.50
CA GLN A 295 15.23 -0.10 -15.62
C GLN A 295 13.73 0.20 -15.69
N LEU A 296 13.01 0.18 -14.57
CA LEU A 296 11.59 0.53 -14.51
C LEU A 296 11.32 1.95 -15.02
N THR A 297 12.19 2.91 -14.69
CA THR A 297 12.08 4.29 -15.18
C THR A 297 12.15 4.39 -16.71
N ARG A 298 12.88 3.47 -17.37
CA ARG A 298 13.00 3.44 -18.85
C ARG A 298 11.76 2.84 -19.54
N MET A 299 10.79 2.29 -18.79
CA MET A 299 9.55 1.78 -19.37
C MET A 299 8.66 2.89 -19.95
N GLY A 300 8.88 4.15 -19.54
CA GLY A 300 8.14 5.32 -20.06
C GLY A 300 6.86 5.68 -19.30
N PHE A 301 6.59 5.03 -18.17
CA PHE A 301 5.49 5.40 -17.28
C PHE A 301 5.93 6.48 -16.27
N PRO A 302 5.01 7.35 -15.80
CA PRO A 302 5.23 8.16 -14.61
C PRO A 302 5.67 7.31 -13.42
N MET A 303 6.74 7.73 -12.75
CA MET A 303 7.35 6.97 -11.66
C MET A 303 7.06 7.58 -10.29
N VAL A 304 6.79 6.72 -9.31
CA VAL A 304 6.79 7.02 -7.88
C VAL A 304 7.99 6.31 -7.26
N LEU A 305 9.05 7.05 -6.93
CA LEU A 305 10.27 6.45 -6.40
C LEU A 305 10.37 6.65 -4.88
N PRO A 306 10.87 5.64 -4.15
CA PRO A 306 11.21 5.84 -2.75
C PRO A 306 12.29 6.92 -2.62
N SER A 307 12.20 7.76 -1.58
CA SER A 307 13.24 8.75 -1.29
C SER A 307 14.59 8.05 -1.09
N PRO A 308 15.68 8.60 -1.65
CA PRO A 308 17.02 8.08 -1.41
C PRO A 308 17.39 8.09 0.08
N ALA A 309 16.74 8.93 0.90
CA ALA A 309 16.99 9.02 2.34
C ALA A 309 16.59 7.76 3.14
N ILE A 310 15.91 6.78 2.53
CA ILE A 310 15.67 5.47 3.15
C ILE A 310 16.98 4.69 3.32
N VAL A 311 17.94 4.92 2.42
CA VAL A 311 19.25 4.27 2.44
C VAL A 311 20.28 5.26 2.97
N GLY A 312 21.00 4.87 4.02
CA GLY A 312 22.08 5.67 4.59
C GLY A 312 23.29 5.78 3.65
N ASP A 313 24.25 6.63 4.03
CA ASP A 313 25.49 6.84 3.27
C ASP A 313 26.33 5.56 3.11
N ASP A 314 26.14 4.58 4.00
CA ASP A 314 26.77 3.26 3.94
C ASP A 314 26.08 2.29 2.97
N GLY A 315 25.03 2.73 2.28
CA GLY A 315 24.26 1.93 1.33
C GLY A 315 23.28 0.96 1.98
N ARG A 316 22.99 1.09 3.28
CA ARG A 316 22.08 0.22 4.04
C ARG A 316 20.82 0.93 4.49
N VAL A 317 19.76 0.16 4.69
CA VAL A 317 18.54 0.67 5.33
C VAL A 317 18.78 0.80 6.82
N ALA A 318 18.49 1.97 7.40
CA ALA A 318 18.65 2.17 8.84
C ALA A 318 17.75 1.21 9.64
N ALA A 319 18.26 0.70 10.77
CA ALA A 319 17.62 -0.39 11.52
C ALA A 319 16.19 -0.05 11.97
N ASN A 320 15.93 1.21 12.32
CA ASN A 320 14.61 1.70 12.71
C ASN A 320 13.59 1.81 11.56
N LEU A 321 14.02 1.60 10.31
CA LEU A 321 13.15 1.60 9.13
C LEU A 321 12.83 0.16 8.66
N ARG A 322 13.49 -0.85 9.23
CA ARG A 322 13.29 -2.26 8.90
C ARG A 322 12.06 -2.81 9.62
N GLY A 323 11.33 -3.73 8.98
CA GLY A 323 10.32 -4.54 9.67
C GLY A 323 10.97 -5.53 10.65
N GLU A 324 10.20 -6.03 11.62
CA GLU A 324 10.69 -7.00 12.62
C GLU A 324 11.05 -8.35 11.97
N ALA A 325 12.32 -8.52 11.57
CA ALA A 325 12.84 -9.72 10.89
C ALA A 325 12.01 -10.15 9.67
N ASP A 326 11.47 -9.15 8.97
CA ASP A 326 10.68 -9.29 7.75
C ASP A 326 11.39 -8.57 6.60
N HIS A 327 11.17 -9.05 5.38
CA HIS A 327 11.71 -8.48 4.15
C HIS A 327 11.08 -7.13 3.75
N HIS A 328 10.04 -6.72 4.46
CA HIS A 328 9.42 -5.42 4.28
C HIS A 328 10.13 -4.31 5.07
N LEU A 329 10.04 -3.07 4.55
CA LEU A 329 10.21 -1.88 5.37
C LEU A 329 9.05 -1.75 6.36
N CYS A 330 9.26 -0.99 7.44
CA CYS A 330 8.13 -0.45 8.18
C CYS A 330 7.27 0.39 7.21
N PHE A 331 6.04 -0.04 6.96
CA PHE A 331 5.21 0.56 5.91
C PHE A 331 4.89 2.03 6.16
N GLU A 332 4.61 2.42 7.41
CA GLU A 332 4.36 3.83 7.76
C GLU A 332 5.55 4.73 7.41
N THR A 333 6.75 4.24 7.71
CA THR A 333 8.00 4.91 7.35
C THR A 333 8.18 4.94 5.83
N ALA A 334 7.99 3.82 5.14
CA ALA A 334 8.12 3.76 3.68
C ALA A 334 7.14 4.71 2.97
N SER A 335 5.92 4.85 3.48
CA SER A 335 4.95 5.84 3.01
C SER A 335 5.46 7.25 3.19
N TYR A 336 5.98 7.59 4.37
CA TYR A 336 6.52 8.93 4.64
C TYR A 336 7.59 9.31 3.61
N TYR A 337 8.49 8.37 3.28
CA TYR A 337 9.56 8.59 2.31
C TYR A 337 9.16 8.50 0.84
N SER A 338 7.93 8.10 0.51
CA SER A 338 7.45 7.99 -0.88
C SER A 338 6.27 8.93 -1.19
N ARG A 339 5.66 9.52 -0.14
CA ARG A 339 4.51 10.42 -0.20
C ARG A 339 4.71 11.58 -1.16
N ASP A 340 5.83 12.29 -1.07
CA ASP A 340 6.06 13.48 -1.88
C ASP A 340 6.22 13.12 -3.37
N SER A 341 6.85 11.98 -3.67
CA SER A 341 6.92 11.45 -5.04
C SER A 341 5.53 11.04 -5.56
N LEU A 342 4.69 10.45 -4.72
CA LEU A 342 3.31 10.12 -5.09
C LEU A 342 2.49 11.38 -5.35
N LEU A 343 2.59 12.38 -4.48
CA LEU A 343 1.90 13.66 -4.65
C LEU A 343 2.32 14.36 -5.96
N ALA A 344 3.62 14.37 -6.25
CA ALA A 344 4.15 14.95 -7.48
C ALA A 344 3.66 14.22 -8.73
N ALA A 345 3.58 12.88 -8.68
CA ALA A 345 3.12 12.07 -9.81
C ALA A 345 1.60 12.18 -10.05
N LEU A 346 0.83 12.62 -9.05
CA LEU A 346 -0.62 12.85 -9.12
C LEU A 346 -1.02 14.32 -9.32
N SER A 347 -0.06 15.21 -9.59
CA SER A 347 -0.29 16.66 -9.78
C SER A 347 -0.30 17.01 -11.27
#